data_AF-A0A3D1ASH4-F1
#
_entry.id   AF-A0A3D1ASH4-F1
#
_cell.length_a   1.000
_cell.length_b   1.000
_cell.length_c   1.000
_cell.angle_alpha   90.00
_cell.angle_beta   90.00
_cell.angle_gamma   90.00
#
_symmetry.space_group_name_H-M   'P 1'
#
loop_
_entity.id
_entity.type
_entity.pdbx_description
1 polymer ?
#
loop_
_entity_poly.entity_id
_entity_poly.type
_entity_poly.pdbx_seq_one_letter_code
_entity_poly.pdbx_strand_id
1 'polypeptide(L)'
;QAGSDALATRTTAKLSADGQTYVLNGQKMWITNGAKAHFYTVFARIVDPDGSEHFSAFLIERTFAGVSTGHEEKKMGIKGSSTCAVFLDNVAVPAANLLGEKGRGHIIAFNILNVGRLKLGPFAVGGAKNVLALSAKYAKERKAFHTTIAEFGVIQHKLAEMCTRIYAAESISYRTVGLVESQLTNFSWDQPDAAQREMKAFEEFAAECSIVKVYASEMLDYVVDEGVQIHGGYGYHQDYAVERAYRDSRINRIFEGTNEINRLLTTGMLLKRAMRGQLGLVKAAQAVTAEILSGPSADFDSEDAPFAEETRIVANAKKIALMALGLAFQKFMTELEKQQEVLSGLADIIMDVFAMESALLRARKTQAAPESQAADMTQLIVRDGMAHLEVAARDLLGACSEGDSLKTNMAVLRRFARYEPVNSVALRRRIARRVLLAERYVAA
;
A
#
# COMPACT_ATOMS: atom_id res chain seq x y z
N GLN A 1 -21.16 -15.36 -3.50
CA GLN A 1 -19.72 -15.21 -3.77
C GLN A 1 -19.14 -14.29 -2.70
N ALA A 2 -17.88 -14.49 -2.32
CA ALA A 2 -17.18 -13.72 -1.28
C ALA A 2 -15.84 -13.27 -1.87
N GLY A 3 -15.57 -11.95 -1.81
CA GLY A 3 -14.37 -11.31 -2.34
C GLY A 3 -13.77 -10.39 -1.28
N SER A 4 -14.05 -9.09 -1.36
CA SER A 4 -13.71 -8.12 -0.30
C SER A 4 -14.36 -8.46 1.04
N ASP A 5 -15.62 -8.92 1.02
CA ASP A 5 -16.28 -9.54 2.18
C ASP A 5 -15.87 -11.02 2.27
N ALA A 6 -14.62 -11.27 2.67
CA ALA A 6 -14.04 -12.61 2.72
C ALA A 6 -14.71 -13.52 3.76
N LEU A 7 -15.28 -12.94 4.81
CA LEU A 7 -15.95 -13.69 5.88
C LEU A 7 -17.29 -14.26 5.42
N ALA A 8 -17.93 -13.69 4.39
CA ALA A 8 -19.16 -14.21 3.77
C ALA A 8 -18.98 -15.48 2.92
N THR A 9 -17.90 -16.24 3.13
CA THR A 9 -17.70 -17.55 2.47
C THR A 9 -18.91 -18.46 2.70
N ARG A 10 -19.32 -19.18 1.65
CA ARG A 10 -20.41 -20.17 1.69
C ARG A 10 -19.93 -21.62 1.71
N THR A 11 -18.61 -21.83 1.64
CA THR A 11 -18.03 -23.16 1.85
C THR A 11 -18.36 -23.60 3.27
N THR A 12 -18.96 -24.77 3.44
CA THR A 12 -19.33 -25.32 4.73
C THR A 12 -18.43 -26.47 5.14
N ALA A 13 -18.37 -26.74 6.44
CA ALA A 13 -17.74 -27.88 7.06
C ALA A 13 -18.71 -28.44 8.12
N LYS A 14 -19.01 -29.73 8.10
CA LYS A 14 -19.85 -30.38 9.13
C LYS A 14 -19.05 -31.47 9.81
N LEU A 15 -19.01 -31.47 11.13
CA LEU A 15 -18.32 -32.49 11.91
C LEU A 15 -19.10 -33.81 11.83
N SER A 16 -18.41 -34.93 11.60
CA SER A 16 -18.99 -36.27 11.64
C SER A 16 -19.46 -36.62 13.06
N ALA A 17 -20.41 -37.56 13.16
CA ALA A 17 -21.00 -37.95 14.44
C ALA A 17 -19.98 -38.50 15.45
N ASP A 18 -18.90 -39.12 14.96
CA ASP A 18 -17.78 -39.64 15.76
C ASP A 18 -16.73 -38.57 16.13
N GLY A 19 -16.90 -37.33 15.65
CA GLY A 19 -15.99 -36.21 15.90
C GLY A 19 -14.65 -36.30 15.19
N GLN A 20 -14.43 -37.27 14.30
CA GLN A 20 -13.10 -37.54 13.71
C GLN A 20 -12.84 -36.76 12.42
N THR A 21 -13.88 -36.36 11.69
CA THR A 21 -13.74 -35.74 10.37
C THR A 21 -14.69 -34.58 10.18
N TYR A 22 -14.28 -33.59 9.40
CA TYR A 22 -15.18 -32.59 8.82
C TYR A 22 -15.45 -32.94 7.37
N VAL A 23 -16.72 -32.87 6.97
CA VAL A 23 -17.12 -32.99 5.56
C VAL A 23 -17.27 -31.59 4.98
N LEU A 24 -16.39 -31.23 4.04
CA LEU A 24 -16.36 -29.90 3.42
C LEU A 24 -17.06 -29.90 2.06
N ASN A 25 -17.86 -28.85 1.83
CA ASN A 25 -18.57 -28.62 0.58
C ASN A 25 -18.47 -27.17 0.14
N GLY A 26 -18.14 -26.94 -1.13
CA GLY A 26 -18.20 -25.63 -1.76
C GLY A 26 -17.14 -25.41 -2.84
N GLN A 27 -16.94 -24.14 -3.19
CA GLN A 27 -16.04 -23.73 -4.27
C GLN A 27 -15.23 -22.52 -3.82
N LYS A 28 -13.93 -22.56 -4.10
CA LYS A 28 -13.01 -21.42 -3.91
C LYS A 28 -12.57 -20.93 -5.29
N MET A 29 -12.66 -19.63 -5.53
CA MET A 29 -12.31 -19.02 -6.82
C MET A 29 -10.96 -18.31 -6.79
N TRP A 30 -10.35 -18.20 -7.97
CA TRP A 30 -9.12 -17.45 -8.19
C TRP A 30 -7.94 -17.94 -7.35
N ILE A 31 -7.80 -19.26 -7.21
CA ILE A 31 -6.78 -19.87 -6.36
C ILE A 31 -5.46 -19.92 -7.11
N THR A 32 -4.54 -19.04 -6.72
CA THR A 32 -3.14 -19.06 -7.16
C THR A 32 -2.52 -20.42 -6.86
N ASN A 33 -1.80 -20.98 -7.82
CA ASN A 33 -1.25 -22.35 -7.79
C ASN A 33 -2.31 -23.46 -7.70
N GLY A 34 -3.60 -23.14 -7.90
CA GLY A 34 -4.70 -24.08 -7.72
C GLY A 34 -4.50 -25.39 -8.49
N ALA A 35 -3.99 -25.36 -9.73
CA ALA A 35 -3.79 -26.55 -10.54
C ALA A 35 -2.56 -27.39 -10.15
N LYS A 36 -1.65 -26.86 -9.32
CA LYS A 36 -0.33 -27.47 -9.03
C LYS A 36 -0.02 -27.65 -7.55
N ALA A 37 -0.74 -26.99 -6.65
CA ALA A 37 -0.48 -27.04 -5.22
C ALA A 37 -0.74 -28.45 -4.64
N HIS A 38 0.14 -28.92 -3.75
CA HIS A 38 -0.02 -30.20 -3.05
C HIS A 38 -1.02 -30.11 -1.90
N PHE A 39 -1.16 -28.93 -1.29
CA PHE A 39 -2.11 -28.66 -0.21
C PHE A 39 -2.68 -27.24 -0.32
N TYR A 40 -3.79 -27.02 0.38
CA TYR A 40 -4.52 -25.76 0.44
C TYR A 40 -4.83 -25.40 1.89
N THR A 41 -4.72 -24.12 2.22
CA THR A 41 -5.38 -23.56 3.40
C THR A 41 -6.75 -23.05 2.99
N VAL A 42 -7.81 -23.73 3.43
CA VAL A 42 -9.19 -23.44 3.03
C VAL A 42 -9.98 -22.85 4.19
N PHE A 43 -10.57 -21.68 3.95
CA PHE A 43 -11.55 -21.09 4.87
C PHE A 43 -12.97 -21.58 4.55
N ALA A 44 -13.64 -22.11 5.57
CA ALA A 44 -15.00 -22.62 5.54
C ALA A 44 -15.77 -22.25 6.82
N ARG A 45 -17.10 -22.34 6.76
CA ARG A 45 -17.99 -22.18 7.91
C ARG A 45 -18.29 -23.56 8.49
N ILE A 46 -17.84 -23.80 9.72
CA ILE A 46 -18.31 -24.95 10.48
C ILE A 46 -19.77 -24.70 10.83
N VAL A 47 -20.66 -25.58 10.40
CA VAL A 47 -22.09 -25.52 10.71
C VAL A 47 -22.38 -26.57 11.77
N ASP A 48 -22.71 -26.12 12.97
CA ASP A 48 -23.06 -26.99 14.09
C ASP A 48 -24.50 -27.55 13.95
N PRO A 49 -24.84 -28.61 14.72
CA PRO A 49 -26.19 -29.18 14.71
C PRO A 49 -27.29 -28.18 15.11
N ASP A 50 -26.96 -27.16 15.92
CA ASP A 50 -27.87 -26.10 16.34
C ASP A 50 -28.02 -24.97 15.29
N GLY A 51 -27.32 -25.07 14.16
CA GLY A 51 -27.32 -24.09 13.08
C GLY A 51 -26.33 -22.94 13.28
N SER A 52 -25.55 -22.91 14.36
CA SER A 52 -24.51 -21.91 14.54
C SER A 52 -23.37 -22.08 13.54
N GLU A 53 -22.85 -20.95 13.04
CA GLU A 53 -21.82 -20.92 11.99
C GLU A 53 -20.52 -20.31 12.50
N HIS A 54 -19.41 -21.00 12.26
CA HIS A 54 -18.09 -20.61 12.78
C HIS A 54 -17.06 -20.55 11.64
N PHE A 55 -16.56 -19.35 11.34
CA PHE A 55 -15.54 -19.15 10.29
C PHE A 55 -14.17 -19.70 10.73
N SER A 56 -13.70 -20.73 10.05
CA SER A 56 -12.54 -21.54 10.43
C SER A 56 -11.64 -21.84 9.23
N ALA A 57 -10.38 -22.20 9.49
CA ALA A 57 -9.41 -22.58 8.47
C ALA A 57 -9.06 -24.07 8.56
N PHE A 58 -8.84 -24.72 7.41
CA PHE A 58 -8.49 -26.13 7.31
C PHE A 58 -7.29 -26.33 6.41
N LEU A 59 -6.44 -27.29 6.74
CA LEU A 59 -5.40 -27.80 5.85
C LEU A 59 -5.97 -28.98 5.04
N ILE A 60 -6.01 -28.84 3.71
CA ILE A 60 -6.56 -29.85 2.81
C ILE A 60 -5.50 -30.27 1.81
N GLU A 61 -5.23 -31.57 1.70
CA GLU A 61 -4.36 -32.10 0.65
C GLU A 61 -5.12 -32.22 -0.68
N ARG A 62 -4.43 -31.95 -1.79
CA ARG A 62 -5.00 -32.09 -3.14
C ARG A 62 -5.49 -33.51 -3.42
N THR A 63 -4.87 -34.50 -2.79
CA THR A 63 -5.13 -35.93 -2.96
C THR A 63 -6.39 -36.41 -2.24
N PHE A 64 -7.00 -35.59 -1.37
CA PHE A 64 -8.22 -35.98 -0.67
C PHE A 64 -9.36 -36.19 -1.68
N ALA A 65 -10.13 -37.26 -1.48
CA ALA A 65 -11.30 -37.56 -2.31
C ALA A 65 -12.30 -36.40 -2.28
N GLY A 66 -12.85 -36.05 -3.44
CA GLY A 66 -13.77 -34.91 -3.60
C GLY A 66 -13.09 -33.55 -3.85
N VAL A 67 -11.76 -33.46 -3.74
CA VAL A 67 -11.01 -32.27 -4.16
C VAL A 67 -10.77 -32.33 -5.66
N SER A 68 -11.17 -31.27 -6.37
CA SER A 68 -10.86 -31.13 -7.79
C SER A 68 -10.60 -29.67 -8.17
N THR A 69 -10.05 -29.45 -9.37
CA THR A 69 -9.71 -28.11 -9.85
C THR A 69 -10.36 -27.83 -11.19
N GLY A 70 -10.82 -26.58 -11.37
CA GLY A 70 -11.30 -26.10 -12.66
C GLY A 70 -10.17 -25.91 -13.67
N HIS A 71 -10.54 -25.49 -14.88
CA HIS A 71 -9.58 -25.07 -15.89
C HIS A 71 -8.82 -23.81 -15.47
N GLU A 72 -7.66 -23.60 -16.09
CA GLU A 72 -6.89 -22.36 -15.92
C GLU A 72 -7.68 -21.16 -16.41
N GLU A 73 -7.70 -20.11 -15.59
CA GLU A 73 -8.42 -18.88 -15.88
C GLU A 73 -7.76 -18.09 -17.02
N LYS A 74 -8.57 -17.57 -17.94
CA LYS A 74 -8.13 -16.69 -19.02
C LYS A 74 -7.98 -15.26 -18.49
N LYS A 75 -6.77 -14.91 -18.04
CA LYS A 75 -6.45 -13.64 -17.38
C LYS A 75 -5.83 -12.61 -18.35
N MET A 76 -5.98 -11.33 -18.00
CA MET A 76 -5.32 -10.20 -18.67
C MET A 76 -3.79 -10.31 -18.59
N GLY A 77 -3.27 -10.44 -17.37
CA GLY A 77 -1.84 -10.52 -17.05
C GLY A 77 -1.52 -11.71 -16.16
N ILE A 78 -0.29 -11.75 -15.67
CA ILE A 78 0.30 -12.79 -14.81
C ILE A 78 0.02 -14.21 -15.33
N LYS A 79 0.08 -14.39 -16.66
CA LYS A 79 -0.28 -15.64 -17.33
C LYS A 79 0.62 -16.82 -16.95
N GLY A 80 1.83 -16.55 -16.44
CA GLY A 80 2.71 -17.58 -15.87
C GLY A 80 2.24 -18.10 -14.51
N SER A 81 1.31 -17.42 -13.84
CA SER A 81 0.70 -17.85 -12.58
C SER A 81 -0.51 -18.75 -12.85
N SER A 82 -0.47 -19.97 -12.30
CA SER A 82 -1.63 -20.87 -12.29
C SER A 82 -2.75 -20.23 -11.46
N THR A 83 -3.96 -20.20 -11.99
CA THR A 83 -5.14 -19.69 -11.30
C THR A 83 -6.34 -20.49 -11.76
N CYS A 84 -7.00 -21.16 -10.82
CA CYS A 84 -8.21 -21.93 -11.13
C CYS A 84 -9.19 -21.91 -9.95
N ALA A 85 -10.40 -22.40 -10.20
CA ALA A 85 -11.31 -22.80 -9.13
C ALA A 85 -10.78 -24.05 -8.41
N VAL A 86 -11.01 -24.15 -7.10
CA VAL A 86 -10.88 -25.39 -6.32
C VAL A 86 -12.27 -25.78 -5.83
N PHE A 87 -12.70 -26.99 -6.17
CA PHE A 87 -13.98 -27.56 -5.79
C PHE A 87 -13.78 -28.56 -4.66
N LEU A 88 -14.72 -28.52 -3.72
CA LEU A 88 -14.80 -29.39 -2.56
C LEU A 88 -16.17 -30.04 -2.60
N ASP A 89 -16.24 -31.31 -2.97
CA ASP A 89 -17.46 -32.11 -2.98
C ASP A 89 -17.32 -33.25 -1.97
N ASN A 90 -18.02 -33.12 -0.84
CA ASN A 90 -18.01 -34.09 0.26
C ASN A 90 -16.59 -34.51 0.69
N VAL A 91 -15.68 -33.54 0.80
CA VAL A 91 -14.28 -33.78 1.15
C VAL A 91 -14.18 -34.12 2.64
N ALA A 92 -13.80 -35.35 2.96
CA ALA A 92 -13.53 -35.77 4.33
C ALA A 92 -12.15 -35.28 4.77
N VAL A 93 -12.12 -34.34 5.72
CA VAL A 93 -10.91 -33.73 6.28
C VAL A 93 -10.76 -34.17 7.73
N PRO A 94 -9.62 -34.73 8.16
CA PRO A 94 -9.41 -35.09 9.55
C PRO A 94 -9.64 -33.90 10.49
N ALA A 95 -10.25 -34.11 11.66
CA ALA A 95 -10.50 -33.05 12.64
C ALA A 95 -9.19 -32.35 13.08
N ALA A 96 -8.09 -33.10 13.12
CA ALA A 96 -6.75 -32.57 13.41
C ALA A 96 -6.20 -31.59 12.37
N ASN A 97 -6.78 -31.54 11.15
CA ASN A 97 -6.40 -30.59 10.12
C ASN A 97 -7.09 -29.21 10.27
N LEU A 98 -7.92 -29.02 11.30
CA LEU A 98 -8.39 -27.69 11.69
C LEU A 98 -7.19 -26.82 12.06
N LEU A 99 -7.00 -25.73 11.33
CA LEU A 99 -5.91 -24.78 11.57
C LEU A 99 -6.38 -23.70 12.55
N GLY A 100 -5.79 -23.69 13.74
CA GLY A 100 -6.18 -22.79 14.83
C GLY A 100 -7.45 -23.25 15.53
N GLU A 101 -8.24 -22.30 16.03
CA GLU A 101 -9.45 -22.57 16.81
C GLU A 101 -10.71 -22.42 15.94
N LYS A 102 -11.72 -23.26 16.22
CA LYS A 102 -13.06 -23.13 15.62
C LYS A 102 -13.60 -21.71 15.83
N GLY A 103 -14.07 -21.09 14.74
CA GLY A 103 -14.62 -19.72 14.75
C GLY A 103 -13.58 -18.61 14.76
N ARG A 104 -12.28 -18.94 14.85
CA ARG A 104 -11.19 -17.97 14.90
C ARG A 104 -10.36 -17.90 13.62
N GLY A 105 -10.90 -18.39 12.51
CA GLY A 105 -10.25 -18.28 11.19
C GLY A 105 -9.99 -16.84 10.75
N HIS A 106 -10.75 -15.86 11.25
CA HIS A 106 -10.57 -14.45 10.94
C HIS A 106 -9.20 -13.92 11.42
N ILE A 107 -8.67 -14.45 12.52
CA ILE A 107 -7.34 -14.08 13.04
C ILE A 107 -6.26 -14.49 12.04
N ILE A 108 -6.35 -15.72 11.53
CA ILE A 108 -5.41 -16.24 10.53
C ILE A 108 -5.52 -15.43 9.24
N ALA A 109 -6.75 -15.22 8.75
CA ALA A 109 -7.01 -14.50 7.50
C ALA A 109 -6.44 -13.08 7.52
N PHE A 110 -6.73 -12.30 8.57
CA PHE A 110 -6.29 -10.91 8.65
C PHE A 110 -4.79 -10.76 8.90
N ASN A 111 -4.16 -11.67 9.66
CA ASN A 111 -2.71 -11.62 9.87
C ASN A 111 -1.92 -11.96 8.61
N ILE A 112 -2.29 -13.03 7.89
CA ILE A 112 -1.65 -13.38 6.61
C ILE A 112 -1.82 -12.24 5.59
N LEU A 113 -2.98 -11.57 5.61
CA LEU A 113 -3.25 -10.44 4.72
C LEU A 113 -2.31 -9.25 4.98
N ASN A 114 -1.97 -8.95 6.24
CA ASN A 114 -0.98 -7.89 6.56
C ASN A 114 0.40 -8.21 5.97
N VAL A 115 0.82 -9.48 6.05
CA VAL A 115 2.08 -9.94 5.45
C VAL A 115 2.01 -9.82 3.92
N GLY A 116 0.91 -10.27 3.30
CA GLY A 116 0.68 -10.16 1.85
C GLY A 116 0.74 -8.72 1.34
N ARG A 117 0.06 -7.80 2.02
CA ARG A 117 0.09 -6.36 1.77
C ARG A 117 1.50 -5.79 1.81
N LEU A 118 2.27 -6.10 2.87
CA LEU A 118 3.65 -5.62 2.99
C LEU A 118 4.54 -6.18 1.89
N LYS A 119 4.43 -7.48 1.59
CA LYS A 119 5.22 -8.14 0.53
C LYS A 119 4.95 -7.57 -0.86
N LEU A 120 3.76 -7.00 -1.10
CA LEU A 120 3.46 -6.35 -2.37
C LEU A 120 4.36 -5.12 -2.62
N GLY A 121 4.82 -4.44 -1.56
CA GLY A 121 5.72 -3.29 -1.65
C GLY A 121 7.03 -3.62 -2.39
N PRO A 122 7.90 -4.47 -1.81
CA PRO A 122 9.14 -4.89 -2.46
C PRO A 122 8.91 -5.58 -3.81
N PHE A 123 7.83 -6.34 -3.96
CA PHE A 123 7.45 -6.96 -5.25
C PHE A 123 7.25 -5.91 -6.35
N ALA A 124 6.42 -4.89 -6.08
CA ALA A 124 6.13 -3.82 -7.02
C ALA A 124 7.35 -2.94 -7.30
N VAL A 125 8.14 -2.63 -6.27
CA VAL A 125 9.41 -1.89 -6.41
C VAL A 125 10.38 -2.63 -7.34
N GLY A 126 10.53 -3.95 -7.20
CA GLY A 126 11.37 -4.75 -8.09
C GLY A 126 10.90 -4.71 -9.55
N GLY A 127 9.61 -4.89 -9.79
CA GLY A 127 9.01 -4.76 -11.13
C GLY A 127 9.23 -3.38 -11.75
N ALA A 128 9.01 -2.33 -10.97
CA ALA A 128 9.16 -0.94 -11.42
C ALA A 128 10.61 -0.59 -11.77
N LYS A 129 11.59 -1.05 -10.98
CA LYS A 129 13.02 -0.87 -11.31
C LYS A 129 13.41 -1.51 -12.64
N ASN A 130 12.87 -2.70 -12.93
CA ASN A 130 13.10 -3.39 -14.20
C ASN A 130 12.51 -2.62 -15.38
N VAL A 131 11.29 -2.11 -15.23
CA VAL A 131 10.66 -1.29 -16.29
C VAL A 131 11.42 0.02 -16.50
N LEU A 132 11.86 0.69 -15.43
CA LEU A 132 12.69 1.89 -15.55
C LEU A 132 13.98 1.61 -16.34
N ALA A 133 14.66 0.50 -16.07
CA ALA A 133 15.86 0.10 -16.80
C ALA A 133 15.59 -0.14 -18.29
N LEU A 134 14.53 -0.89 -18.62
CA LEU A 134 14.10 -1.12 -20.01
C LEU A 134 13.81 0.20 -20.73
N SER A 135 13.05 1.10 -20.09
CA SER A 135 12.68 2.40 -20.64
C SER A 135 13.89 3.33 -20.82
N ALA A 136 14.83 3.36 -19.86
CA ALA A 136 16.04 4.16 -19.96
C ALA A 136 16.93 3.69 -21.12
N LYS A 137 17.13 2.37 -21.25
CA LYS A 137 17.89 1.78 -22.36
C LYS A 137 17.23 2.08 -23.71
N TYR A 138 15.92 1.82 -23.82
CA TYR A 138 15.18 2.10 -25.05
C TYR A 138 15.25 3.59 -25.44
N ALA A 139 15.15 4.49 -24.47
CA ALA A 139 15.23 5.93 -24.72
C ALA A 139 16.57 6.37 -25.33
N LYS A 140 17.68 5.69 -24.98
CA LYS A 140 19.01 5.97 -25.52
C LYS A 140 19.23 5.38 -26.91
N GLU A 141 18.58 4.26 -27.22
CA GLU A 141 18.72 3.58 -28.51
C GLU A 141 17.79 4.17 -29.57
N ARG A 142 16.54 4.50 -29.19
CA ARG A 142 15.52 4.97 -30.12
C ARG A 142 15.81 6.38 -30.59
N LYS A 143 15.93 6.56 -31.92
CA LYS A 143 16.08 7.86 -32.56
C LYS A 143 14.78 8.39 -33.16
N ALA A 144 14.54 9.68 -33.01
CA ALA A 144 13.50 10.45 -33.67
C ALA A 144 13.97 11.91 -33.83
N PHE A 145 13.53 12.60 -34.88
CA PHE A 145 13.94 13.99 -35.14
C PHE A 145 15.47 14.20 -35.05
N HIS A 146 16.23 13.29 -35.65
CA HIS A 146 17.70 13.30 -35.73
C HIS A 146 18.47 13.16 -34.40
N THR A 147 17.80 12.89 -33.28
CA THR A 147 18.45 12.64 -31.98
C THR A 147 17.85 11.41 -31.28
N THR A 148 18.44 10.97 -30.18
CA THR A 148 17.85 9.93 -29.32
C THR A 148 16.69 10.54 -28.53
N ILE A 149 15.65 9.77 -28.25
CA ILE A 149 14.50 10.29 -27.50
C ILE A 149 14.86 10.66 -26.05
N ALA A 150 15.98 10.14 -25.53
CA ALA A 150 16.58 10.53 -24.26
C ALA A 150 16.93 12.03 -24.17
N GLU A 151 17.15 12.72 -25.29
CA GLU A 151 17.43 14.17 -25.31
C GLU A 151 16.16 15.02 -25.13
N PHE A 152 14.97 14.44 -25.28
CA PHE A 152 13.73 15.20 -25.14
C PHE A 152 13.36 15.38 -23.67
N GLY A 153 13.17 16.64 -23.26
CA GLY A 153 12.83 17.00 -21.88
C GLY A 153 11.58 16.30 -21.33
N VAL A 154 10.61 15.98 -22.19
CA VAL A 154 9.39 15.23 -21.80
C VAL A 154 9.65 13.76 -21.51
N ILE A 155 10.63 13.13 -22.17
CA ILE A 155 11.05 11.75 -21.87
C ILE A 155 11.87 11.74 -20.58
N GLN A 156 12.77 12.73 -20.42
CA GLN A 156 13.50 12.91 -19.17
C GLN A 156 12.56 13.13 -17.98
N HIS A 157 11.48 13.91 -18.16
CA HIS A 157 10.46 14.09 -17.14
C HIS A 157 9.85 12.76 -16.69
N LYS A 158 9.45 11.89 -17.63
CA LYS A 158 8.88 10.56 -17.33
C LYS A 158 9.86 9.68 -16.58
N LEU A 159 11.10 9.56 -17.06
CA LEU A 159 12.14 8.77 -16.40
C LEU A 159 12.44 9.26 -14.98
N ALA A 160 12.46 10.58 -14.78
CA ALA A 160 12.67 11.16 -13.47
C ALA A 160 11.50 10.88 -12.52
N GLU A 161 10.26 11.05 -13.00
CA GLU A 161 9.06 10.79 -12.21
C GLU A 161 8.95 9.31 -11.81
N MET A 162 9.22 8.39 -12.75
CA MET A 162 9.32 6.96 -12.47
C MET A 162 10.36 6.67 -11.37
N CYS A 163 11.57 7.23 -11.49
CA CYS A 163 12.65 7.04 -10.52
C CYS A 163 12.27 7.58 -9.13
N THR A 164 11.70 8.79 -9.07
CA THR A 164 11.28 9.46 -7.84
C THR A 164 10.20 8.65 -7.10
N ARG A 165 9.18 8.16 -7.82
CA ARG A 165 8.12 7.34 -7.20
C ARG A 165 8.65 5.99 -6.72
N ILE A 166 9.57 5.36 -7.46
CA ILE A 166 10.24 4.13 -7.02
C ILE A 166 10.99 4.38 -5.70
N TYR A 167 11.71 5.51 -5.59
CA TYR A 167 12.43 5.85 -4.36
C TYR A 167 11.48 6.04 -3.16
N ALA A 168 10.34 6.72 -3.35
CA ALA A 168 9.32 6.86 -2.31
C ALA A 168 8.75 5.50 -1.89
N ALA A 169 8.31 4.68 -2.86
CA ALA A 169 7.72 3.37 -2.62
C ALA A 169 8.70 2.40 -1.94
N GLU A 170 9.97 2.42 -2.35
CA GLU A 170 11.05 1.66 -1.71
C GLU A 170 11.26 2.12 -0.26
N SER A 171 11.28 3.43 -0.02
CA SER A 171 11.51 4.00 1.30
C SER A 171 10.40 3.63 2.28
N ILE A 172 9.12 3.74 1.89
CA ILE A 172 8.00 3.33 2.76
C ILE A 172 7.99 1.81 2.99
N SER A 173 8.31 1.01 1.95
CA SER A 173 8.26 -0.45 2.06
C SER A 173 9.28 -0.95 3.07
N TYR A 174 10.54 -0.53 2.93
CA TYR A 174 11.61 -0.96 3.83
C TYR A 174 11.54 -0.28 5.20
N ARG A 175 10.96 0.92 5.32
CA ARG A 175 10.63 1.50 6.62
C ARG A 175 9.63 0.61 7.37
N THR A 176 8.55 0.18 6.72
CA THR A 176 7.54 -0.69 7.34
C THR A 176 8.10 -2.06 7.69
N VAL A 177 8.97 -2.64 6.85
CA VAL A 177 9.70 -3.87 7.21
C VAL A 177 10.51 -3.67 8.49
N GLY A 178 11.32 -2.59 8.56
CA GLY A 178 12.12 -2.29 9.75
C GLY A 178 11.28 -2.02 11.01
N LEU A 179 10.08 -1.44 10.85
CA LEU A 179 9.12 -1.25 11.95
C LEU A 179 8.64 -2.61 12.49
N VAL A 180 8.20 -3.51 11.62
CA VAL A 180 7.79 -4.88 12.00
C VAL A 180 8.95 -5.63 12.66
N GLU A 181 10.14 -5.62 12.06
CA GLU A 181 11.34 -6.29 12.60
C GLU A 181 11.73 -5.76 13.98
N SER A 182 11.54 -4.46 14.23
CA SER A 182 11.85 -3.86 15.55
C SER A 182 11.02 -4.47 16.69
N GLN A 183 9.80 -4.95 16.41
CA GLN A 183 8.94 -5.64 17.38
C GLN A 183 9.37 -7.10 17.61
N LEU A 184 10.24 -7.62 16.73
CA LEU A 184 10.75 -8.99 16.76
C LEU A 184 12.17 -9.07 17.31
N THR A 185 12.56 -8.11 18.16
CA THR A 185 13.81 -8.19 18.92
C THR A 185 13.84 -9.48 19.77
N ASN A 186 14.96 -10.22 19.74
CA ASN A 186 15.13 -11.51 20.43
C ASN A 186 14.07 -12.58 20.04
N PHE A 187 13.66 -12.60 18.76
CA PHE A 187 12.75 -13.60 18.21
C PHE A 187 13.48 -14.91 17.88
N SER A 188 12.86 -16.05 18.21
CA SER A 188 13.25 -17.38 17.72
C SER A 188 12.00 -18.23 17.50
N TRP A 189 11.99 -19.02 16.44
CA TRP A 189 10.93 -20.00 16.16
C TRP A 189 10.86 -21.14 17.19
N ASP A 190 11.90 -21.32 18.00
CA ASP A 190 11.91 -22.30 19.09
C ASP A 190 11.08 -21.85 20.30
N GLN A 191 10.67 -20.58 20.35
CA GLN A 191 9.85 -20.06 21.45
C GLN A 191 8.39 -20.49 21.27
N PRO A 192 7.70 -20.89 22.37
CA PRO A 192 6.34 -21.40 22.29
C PRO A 192 5.31 -20.37 21.82
N ASP A 193 5.62 -19.07 21.92
CA ASP A 193 4.76 -17.96 21.51
C ASP A 193 5.23 -17.27 20.20
N ALA A 194 6.19 -17.85 19.47
CA ALA A 194 6.79 -17.24 18.29
C ALA A 194 5.75 -16.78 17.25
N ALA A 195 4.82 -17.67 16.88
CA ALA A 195 3.77 -17.33 15.90
C ALA A 195 2.89 -16.15 16.37
N GLN A 196 2.54 -16.11 17.66
CA GLN A 196 1.73 -15.04 18.24
C GLN A 196 2.51 -13.72 18.31
N ARG A 197 3.81 -13.77 18.59
CA ARG A 197 4.69 -12.59 18.54
C ARG A 197 4.80 -12.02 17.12
N GLU A 198 5.00 -12.88 16.13
CA GLU A 198 5.05 -12.47 14.72
C GLU A 198 3.73 -11.84 14.27
N MET A 199 2.60 -12.51 14.53
CA MET A 199 1.27 -11.96 14.21
C MET A 199 1.03 -10.59 14.84
N LYS A 200 1.36 -10.42 16.12
CA LYS A 200 1.23 -9.12 16.81
C LYS A 200 2.12 -8.04 16.20
N ALA A 201 3.35 -8.38 15.78
CA ALA A 201 4.24 -7.42 15.14
C ALA A 201 3.67 -6.90 13.81
N PHE A 202 3.05 -7.77 13.01
CA PHE A 202 2.35 -7.35 11.79
C PHE A 202 1.05 -6.59 12.08
N GLU A 203 0.27 -7.01 13.07
CA GLU A 203 -0.96 -6.32 13.49
C GLU A 203 -0.69 -4.89 13.97
N GLU A 204 0.41 -4.68 14.69
CA GLU A 204 0.86 -3.38 15.17
C GLU A 204 1.09 -2.36 14.04
N PHE A 205 1.45 -2.82 12.84
CA PHE A 205 1.70 -1.97 11.66
C PHE A 205 0.76 -2.26 10.49
N ALA A 206 -0.46 -2.73 10.77
CA ALA A 206 -1.42 -3.09 9.73
C ALA A 206 -1.83 -1.91 8.83
N ALA A 207 -1.88 -0.69 9.38
CA ALA A 207 -2.16 0.52 8.62
C ALA A 207 -1.02 0.84 7.63
N GLU A 208 0.22 0.76 8.09
CA GLU A 208 1.42 0.93 7.27
C GLU A 208 1.54 -0.14 6.18
N CYS A 209 1.16 -1.39 6.48
CA CYS A 209 1.08 -2.45 5.47
C CYS A 209 0.07 -2.09 4.36
N SER A 210 -1.10 -1.55 4.75
CA SER A 210 -2.14 -1.11 3.80
C SER A 210 -1.69 0.08 2.96
N ILE A 211 -0.99 1.05 3.58
CA ILE A 211 -0.35 2.18 2.88
C ILE A 211 0.66 1.69 1.84
N VAL A 212 1.58 0.80 2.24
CA VAL A 212 2.59 0.23 1.33
C VAL A 212 1.92 -0.49 0.15
N LYS A 213 0.89 -1.29 0.42
CA LYS A 213 0.14 -2.00 -0.63
C LYS A 213 -0.42 -1.04 -1.67
N VAL A 214 -1.15 -0.01 -1.23
CA VAL A 214 -1.79 0.96 -2.14
C VAL A 214 -0.73 1.73 -2.90
N TYR A 215 0.19 2.40 -2.19
CA TYR A 215 1.19 3.27 -2.80
C TYR A 215 2.08 2.52 -3.79
N ALA A 216 2.56 1.33 -3.43
CA ALA A 216 3.46 0.57 -4.30
C ALA A 216 2.73 0.02 -5.54
N SER A 217 1.46 -0.39 -5.40
CA SER A 217 0.66 -0.85 -6.54
C SER A 217 0.37 0.28 -7.54
N GLU A 218 0.08 1.49 -7.06
CA GLU A 218 -0.20 2.67 -7.91
C GLU A 218 1.08 3.27 -8.50
N MET A 219 2.19 3.22 -7.76
CA MET A 219 3.51 3.55 -8.30
C MET A 219 3.87 2.63 -9.47
N LEU A 220 3.70 1.30 -9.31
CA LEU A 220 3.99 0.36 -10.39
C LEU A 220 3.09 0.61 -11.60
N ASP A 221 1.80 0.86 -11.39
CA ASP A 221 0.83 1.18 -12.45
C ASP A 221 1.29 2.39 -13.28
N TYR A 222 1.73 3.47 -12.62
CA TYR A 222 2.31 4.64 -13.28
C TYR A 222 3.59 4.30 -14.04
N VAL A 223 4.50 3.55 -13.42
CA VAL A 223 5.80 3.22 -14.03
C VAL A 223 5.63 2.35 -15.28
N VAL A 224 4.72 1.38 -15.28
CA VAL A 224 4.49 0.53 -16.47
C VAL A 224 3.74 1.27 -17.57
N ASP A 225 2.81 2.16 -17.22
CA ASP A 225 2.11 3.02 -18.18
C ASP A 225 3.11 3.93 -18.92
N GLU A 226 3.97 4.61 -18.16
CA GLU A 226 5.01 5.44 -18.73
C GLU A 226 6.08 4.64 -19.46
N GLY A 227 6.33 3.40 -19.03
CA GLY A 227 7.17 2.45 -19.74
C GLY A 227 6.64 2.15 -21.14
N VAL A 228 5.34 1.83 -21.26
CA VAL A 228 4.66 1.66 -22.55
C VAL A 228 4.74 2.94 -23.37
N GLN A 229 4.46 4.10 -22.76
CA GLN A 229 4.46 5.39 -23.45
C GLN A 229 5.84 5.76 -24.02
N ILE A 230 6.93 5.48 -23.30
CA ILE A 230 8.31 5.70 -23.78
C ILE A 230 8.63 4.80 -25.00
N HIS A 231 8.07 3.59 -25.04
CA HIS A 231 8.24 2.67 -26.16
C HIS A 231 7.32 2.97 -27.35
N GLY A 232 6.28 3.79 -27.16
CA GLY A 232 5.29 4.12 -28.18
C GLY A 232 4.57 2.87 -28.68
N GLY A 233 4.40 2.73 -30.00
CA GLY A 233 3.74 1.55 -30.59
C GLY A 233 4.39 0.22 -30.22
N TYR A 234 5.69 0.19 -29.96
CA TYR A 234 6.39 -1.03 -29.50
C TYR A 234 6.00 -1.42 -28.08
N GLY A 235 5.57 -0.47 -27.25
CA GLY A 235 5.04 -0.75 -25.91
C GLY A 235 3.70 -1.50 -25.93
N TYR A 236 3.02 -1.51 -27.07
CA TYR A 236 1.78 -2.28 -27.31
C TYR A 236 2.04 -3.65 -27.96
N HIS A 237 3.30 -3.97 -28.29
CA HIS A 237 3.67 -5.20 -28.99
C HIS A 237 4.14 -6.28 -28.00
N GLN A 238 3.66 -7.52 -28.15
CA GLN A 238 3.93 -8.62 -27.20
C GLN A 238 5.40 -9.06 -27.13
N ASP A 239 6.20 -8.72 -28.14
CA ASP A 239 7.65 -8.95 -28.14
C ASP A 239 8.39 -8.07 -27.11
N TYR A 240 7.77 -6.98 -26.64
CA TYR A 240 8.39 -6.05 -25.70
C TYR A 240 7.94 -6.35 -24.27
N ALA A 241 8.91 -6.48 -23.36
CA ALA A 241 8.65 -6.82 -21.97
C ALA A 241 7.78 -5.79 -21.22
N VAL A 242 7.77 -4.52 -21.66
CA VAL A 242 6.92 -3.47 -21.09
C VAL A 242 5.43 -3.71 -21.34
N GLU A 243 5.05 -4.34 -22.46
CA GLU A 243 3.66 -4.72 -22.75
C GLU A 243 3.17 -5.74 -21.72
N ARG A 244 4.00 -6.76 -21.45
CA ARG A 244 3.69 -7.77 -20.43
C ARG A 244 3.62 -7.14 -19.04
N ALA A 245 4.59 -6.29 -18.70
CA ALA A 245 4.61 -5.61 -17.40
C ALA A 245 3.35 -4.77 -17.17
N TYR A 246 2.84 -4.10 -18.22
CA TYR A 246 1.60 -3.33 -18.15
C TYR A 246 0.38 -4.20 -17.82
N ARG A 247 0.20 -5.33 -18.50
CA ARG A 247 -0.91 -6.25 -18.18
C ARG A 247 -0.77 -6.88 -16.81
N ASP A 248 0.46 -7.23 -16.43
CA ASP A 248 0.77 -7.91 -15.18
C ASP A 248 0.61 -6.98 -13.97
N SER A 249 0.79 -5.66 -14.12
CA SER A 249 0.65 -4.71 -13.01
C SER A 249 -0.78 -4.58 -12.50
N ARG A 250 -1.77 -4.71 -13.40
CA ARG A 250 -3.15 -4.26 -13.14
C ARG A 250 -3.82 -4.99 -11.98
N ILE A 251 -3.47 -6.26 -11.76
CA ILE A 251 -4.02 -7.09 -10.69
C ILE A 251 -3.58 -6.64 -9.30
N ASN A 252 -2.46 -5.92 -9.19
CA ASN A 252 -1.88 -5.52 -7.90
C ASN A 252 -2.77 -4.54 -7.12
N ARG A 253 -3.57 -3.76 -7.85
CA ARG A 253 -4.57 -2.83 -7.28
C ARG A 253 -5.84 -3.54 -6.79
N ILE A 254 -5.97 -4.85 -7.02
CA ILE A 254 -7.18 -5.64 -6.78
C ILE A 254 -6.97 -6.68 -5.68
N PHE A 255 -5.93 -7.52 -5.79
CA PHE A 255 -5.66 -8.56 -4.79
C PHE A 255 -5.07 -7.98 -3.49
N GLU A 256 -4.91 -8.80 -2.45
CA GLU A 256 -4.52 -8.33 -1.10
C GLU A 256 -5.48 -7.25 -0.54
N GLY A 257 -6.77 -7.40 -0.89
CA GLY A 257 -7.81 -6.39 -0.74
C GLY A 257 -7.68 -5.29 -1.79
N THR A 258 -8.79 -4.79 -2.34
CA THR A 258 -8.72 -3.70 -3.33
C THR A 258 -8.09 -2.45 -2.72
N ASN A 259 -7.58 -1.54 -3.55
CA ASN A 259 -7.00 -0.31 -3.02
C ASN A 259 -8.03 0.52 -2.24
N GLU A 260 -9.31 0.48 -2.61
CA GLU A 260 -10.40 1.14 -1.89
C GLU A 260 -10.56 0.55 -0.48
N ILE A 261 -10.58 -0.79 -0.36
CA ILE A 261 -10.66 -1.45 0.95
C ILE A 261 -9.43 -1.12 1.80
N ASN A 262 -8.23 -1.11 1.21
CA ASN A 262 -7.02 -0.76 1.96
C ASN A 262 -7.04 0.70 2.44
N ARG A 263 -7.53 1.65 1.63
CA ARG A 263 -7.73 3.05 2.05
C ARG A 263 -8.67 3.17 3.24
N LEU A 264 -9.85 2.53 3.17
CA LEU A 264 -10.82 2.54 4.27
C LEU A 264 -10.23 1.92 5.55
N LEU A 265 -9.46 0.83 5.41
CA LEU A 265 -8.80 0.18 6.55
C LEU A 265 -7.68 1.02 7.16
N THR A 266 -6.86 1.71 6.37
CA THR A 266 -5.80 2.61 6.88
C THR A 266 -6.38 3.59 7.90
N THR A 267 -7.42 4.33 7.51
CA THR A 267 -8.05 5.32 8.40
C THR A 267 -8.78 4.65 9.57
N GLY A 268 -9.55 3.59 9.30
CA GLY A 268 -10.32 2.89 10.33
C GLY A 268 -9.46 2.24 11.42
N MET A 269 -8.32 1.63 11.05
CA MET A 269 -7.38 1.01 11.98
C MET A 269 -6.74 2.06 12.91
N LEU A 270 -6.31 3.20 12.36
CA LEU A 270 -5.72 4.29 13.15
C LEU A 270 -6.72 4.89 14.14
N LEU A 271 -7.96 5.16 13.68
CA LEU A 271 -9.04 5.67 14.54
C LEU A 271 -9.38 4.70 15.66
N LYS A 272 -9.54 3.41 15.33
CA LYS A 272 -9.84 2.37 16.33
C LYS A 272 -8.77 2.25 17.40
N ARG A 273 -7.49 2.35 17.03
CA ARG A 273 -6.36 2.37 17.98
C ARG A 273 -6.36 3.63 18.84
N ALA A 274 -6.68 4.78 18.25
CA ALA A 274 -6.82 6.03 18.99
C ALA A 274 -7.96 5.96 20.04
N MET A 275 -9.13 5.44 19.67
CA MET A 275 -10.27 5.26 20.58
C MET A 275 -9.96 4.30 21.74
N ARG A 276 -9.08 3.31 21.51
CA ARG A 276 -8.61 2.38 22.54
C ARG A 276 -7.47 2.94 23.40
N GLY A 277 -7.03 4.19 23.17
CA GLY A 277 -5.91 4.79 23.89
C GLY A 277 -4.54 4.23 23.52
N GLN A 278 -4.45 3.41 22.46
CA GLN A 278 -3.21 2.79 22.00
C GLN A 278 -2.38 3.73 21.13
N LEU A 279 -2.99 4.80 20.61
CA LEU A 279 -2.33 5.81 19.79
C LEU A 279 -2.72 7.22 20.28
N GLY A 280 -1.74 8.08 20.50
CA GLY A 280 -1.92 9.46 21.00
C GLY A 280 -2.54 10.44 20.01
N LEU A 281 -3.36 9.97 19.07
CA LEU A 281 -3.87 10.73 17.93
C LEU A 281 -4.82 11.86 18.36
N VAL A 282 -5.70 11.60 19.33
CA VAL A 282 -6.61 12.62 19.88
C VAL A 282 -5.84 13.76 20.53
N LYS A 283 -4.83 13.43 21.35
CA LYS A 283 -3.96 14.42 22.00
C LYS A 283 -3.18 15.24 20.97
N ALA A 284 -2.68 14.60 19.91
CA ALA A 284 -1.97 15.27 18.82
C ALA A 284 -2.89 16.23 18.05
N ALA A 285 -4.13 15.82 17.73
CA ALA A 285 -5.10 16.68 17.07
C ALA A 285 -5.47 17.89 17.95
N GLN A 286 -5.68 17.69 19.25
CA GLN A 286 -5.93 18.78 20.21
C GLN A 286 -4.76 19.77 20.28
N ALA A 287 -3.52 19.30 20.23
CA ALA A 287 -2.34 20.16 20.22
C ALA A 287 -2.29 21.04 18.95
N VAL A 288 -2.61 20.47 17.78
CA VAL A 288 -2.70 21.24 16.53
C VAL A 288 -3.83 22.28 16.60
N THR A 289 -4.99 21.93 17.16
CA THR A 289 -6.08 22.89 17.37
C THR A 289 -5.65 24.04 18.29
N ALA A 290 -4.93 23.74 19.38
CA ALA A 290 -4.40 24.78 20.27
C ALA A 290 -3.40 25.70 19.56
N GLU A 291 -2.49 25.14 18.74
CA GLU A 291 -1.55 25.91 17.92
C GLU A 291 -2.26 26.82 16.91
N ILE A 292 -3.35 26.34 16.30
CA ILE A 292 -4.17 27.14 15.38
C ILE A 292 -4.74 28.36 16.11
N LEU A 293 -5.23 28.18 17.33
CA LEU A 293 -5.82 29.24 18.15
C LEU A 293 -4.79 30.22 18.70
N SER A 294 -3.58 29.79 19.02
CA SER A 294 -2.50 30.67 19.53
C SER A 294 -1.90 31.58 18.47
N GLY A 295 -2.22 31.38 17.19
CA GLY A 295 -1.60 32.10 16.08
C GLY A 295 -0.22 31.52 15.71
N PRO A 296 0.44 32.09 14.68
CA PRO A 296 1.73 31.59 14.20
C PRO A 296 2.80 31.65 15.29
N SER A 297 3.46 30.53 15.60
CA SER A 297 4.72 30.54 16.35
C SER A 297 5.87 30.95 15.43
N ALA A 298 6.78 31.79 15.94
CA ALA A 298 8.04 32.07 15.27
C ALA A 298 9.05 30.97 15.65
N ASP A 299 8.85 29.77 15.10
CA ASP A 299 9.83 28.70 15.26
C ASP A 299 10.96 28.93 14.24
N PHE A 300 12.07 29.48 14.74
CA PHE A 300 13.34 29.60 14.04
C PHE A 300 14.03 28.23 14.05
N ASP A 301 13.58 27.30 13.21
CA ASP A 301 14.43 26.15 12.86
C ASP A 301 15.71 26.71 12.22
N SER A 302 16.87 26.17 12.59
CA SER A 302 18.15 26.60 12.01
C SER A 302 18.11 26.42 10.49
N GLU A 303 18.03 27.53 9.75
CA GLU A 303 17.93 27.54 8.28
C GLU A 303 19.10 26.78 7.61
N ASP A 304 20.21 26.59 8.34
CA ASP A 304 21.44 25.96 7.85
C ASP A 304 21.47 24.42 7.92
N ALA A 305 20.46 23.76 8.50
CA ALA A 305 20.44 22.30 8.60
C ALA A 305 20.10 21.63 7.26
N PRO A 306 20.76 20.52 6.86
CA PRO A 306 20.37 19.76 5.67
C PRO A 306 18.90 19.34 5.71
N PHE A 307 18.19 19.65 4.64
CA PHE A 307 16.75 19.42 4.48
C PHE A 307 15.86 20.16 5.51
N ALA A 308 16.28 21.35 5.98
CA ALA A 308 15.48 22.17 6.91
C ALA A 308 14.09 22.48 6.34
N GLU A 309 14.01 22.98 5.10
CA GLU A 309 12.74 23.30 4.44
C GLU A 309 11.87 22.06 4.24
N GLU A 310 12.43 20.93 3.78
CA GLU A 310 11.67 19.69 3.64
C GLU A 310 11.14 19.17 4.97
N THR A 311 11.86 19.40 6.07
CA THR A 311 11.40 19.05 7.43
C THR A 311 10.21 19.86 7.84
N ARG A 312 10.26 21.16 7.60
CA ARG A 312 9.17 22.09 7.87
C ARG A 312 7.92 21.71 7.07
N ILE A 313 8.09 21.39 5.79
CA ILE A 313 6.99 20.94 4.91
C ILE A 313 6.37 19.64 5.45
N VAL A 314 7.17 18.63 5.81
CA VAL A 314 6.68 17.36 6.38
C VAL A 314 5.97 17.58 7.72
N ALA A 315 6.50 18.45 8.59
CA ALA A 315 5.88 18.79 9.86
C ALA A 315 4.49 19.44 9.64
N ASN A 316 4.39 20.37 8.69
CA ASN A 316 3.12 21.00 8.33
C ASN A 316 2.15 20.02 7.67
N ALA A 317 2.63 19.09 6.85
CA ALA A 317 1.81 18.04 6.25
C ALA A 317 1.15 17.16 7.33
N LYS A 318 1.88 16.81 8.39
CA LYS A 318 1.32 16.12 9.56
C LYS A 318 0.27 16.95 10.28
N LYS A 319 0.47 18.26 10.43
CA LYS A 319 -0.54 19.17 11.02
C LYS A 319 -1.81 19.21 10.18
N ILE A 320 -1.68 19.25 8.84
CA ILE A 320 -2.84 19.16 7.92
C ILE A 320 -3.58 17.83 8.09
N ALA A 321 -2.85 16.70 8.14
CA ALA A 321 -3.46 15.39 8.37
C ALA A 321 -4.23 15.31 9.69
N LEU A 322 -3.64 15.81 10.79
CA LEU A 322 -4.28 15.85 12.10
C LEU A 322 -5.50 16.77 12.14
N MET A 323 -5.43 17.94 11.49
CA MET A 323 -6.55 18.86 11.35
C MET A 323 -7.70 18.24 10.56
N ALA A 324 -7.40 17.64 9.41
CA ALA A 324 -8.39 16.97 8.57
C ALA A 324 -9.09 15.83 9.32
N LEU A 325 -8.30 15.00 10.02
CA LEU A 325 -8.83 13.91 10.83
C LEU A 325 -9.73 14.42 11.96
N GLY A 326 -9.29 15.44 12.70
CA GLY A 326 -10.04 16.02 13.80
C GLY A 326 -11.39 16.58 13.36
N LEU A 327 -11.41 17.30 12.22
CA LEU A 327 -12.64 17.86 11.66
C LEU A 327 -13.60 16.79 11.14
N ALA A 328 -13.09 15.76 10.46
CA ALA A 328 -13.90 14.63 10.01
C ALA A 328 -14.52 13.88 11.20
N PHE A 329 -13.73 13.61 12.25
CA PHE A 329 -14.22 12.97 13.45
C PHE A 329 -15.28 13.83 14.16
N GLN A 330 -15.03 15.13 14.32
CA GLN A 330 -15.98 16.05 14.96
C GLN A 330 -17.30 16.18 14.19
N LYS A 331 -17.25 16.18 12.86
CA LYS A 331 -18.44 16.32 12.00
C LYS A 331 -19.30 15.07 12.00
N PHE A 332 -18.69 13.90 11.81
CA PHE A 332 -19.42 12.66 11.52
C PHE A 332 -19.50 11.70 12.71
N MET A 333 -18.60 11.83 13.70
CA MET A 333 -18.60 11.01 14.92
C MET A 333 -18.67 9.51 14.59
N THR A 334 -19.67 8.79 15.11
CA THR A 334 -19.88 7.35 14.86
C THR A 334 -20.27 7.04 13.42
N GLU A 335 -20.76 8.02 12.67
CA GLU A 335 -21.16 7.87 11.27
C GLU A 335 -19.99 8.05 10.29
N LEU A 336 -18.79 8.37 10.79
CA LEU A 336 -17.59 8.52 9.96
C LEU A 336 -17.26 7.25 9.16
N GLU A 337 -17.54 6.07 9.72
CA GLU A 337 -17.35 4.78 9.03
C GLU A 337 -18.18 4.64 7.75
N LYS A 338 -19.27 5.41 7.63
CA LYS A 338 -20.15 5.43 6.44
C LYS A 338 -19.72 6.46 5.39
N GLN A 339 -18.80 7.38 5.73
CA GLN A 339 -18.33 8.45 4.84
C GLN A 339 -17.08 7.98 4.08
N GLN A 340 -17.27 7.09 3.11
CA GLN A 340 -16.17 6.39 2.44
C GLN A 340 -15.22 7.35 1.69
N GLU A 341 -15.76 8.39 1.06
CA GLU A 341 -15.00 9.42 0.34
C GLU A 341 -14.11 10.20 1.30
N VAL A 342 -14.64 10.55 2.48
CA VAL A 342 -13.88 11.24 3.54
C VAL A 342 -12.78 10.32 4.09
N LEU A 343 -13.10 9.06 4.37
CA LEU A 343 -12.12 8.07 4.84
C LEU A 343 -11.01 7.81 3.81
N SER A 344 -11.37 7.75 2.54
CA SER A 344 -10.44 7.58 1.42
C SER A 344 -9.52 8.80 1.30
N GLY A 345 -10.07 10.02 1.33
CA GLY A 345 -9.28 11.24 1.29
C GLY A 345 -8.33 11.37 2.49
N LEU A 346 -8.76 10.98 3.69
CA LEU A 346 -7.87 10.87 4.87
C LEU A 346 -6.73 9.88 4.63
N ALA A 347 -7.02 8.72 4.05
CA ALA A 347 -6.02 7.72 3.76
C ALA A 347 -4.97 8.23 2.75
N ASP A 348 -5.39 8.97 1.72
CA ASP A 348 -4.48 9.56 0.74
C ASP A 348 -3.58 10.62 1.38
N ILE A 349 -4.12 11.52 2.23
CA ILE A 349 -3.33 12.51 2.98
C ILE A 349 -2.30 11.82 3.89
N ILE A 350 -2.71 10.79 4.64
CA ILE A 350 -1.84 10.04 5.56
C ILE A 350 -0.74 9.32 4.78
N MET A 351 -1.08 8.74 3.62
CA MET A 351 -0.15 8.04 2.75
C MET A 351 0.90 8.98 2.16
N ASP A 352 0.52 10.19 1.72
CA ASP A 352 1.47 11.20 1.26
C ASP A 352 2.42 11.62 2.39
N VAL A 353 1.90 11.91 3.58
CA VAL A 353 2.73 12.23 4.75
C VAL A 353 3.75 11.12 5.03
N PHE A 354 3.32 9.86 4.98
CA PHE A 354 4.19 8.72 5.23
C PHE A 354 5.28 8.58 4.15
N ALA A 355 4.94 8.81 2.88
CA ALA A 355 5.90 8.79 1.76
C ALA A 355 6.92 9.94 1.86
N MET A 356 6.44 11.17 2.11
CA MET A 356 7.26 12.37 2.28
C MET A 356 8.27 12.19 3.42
N GLU A 357 7.79 11.76 4.58
CA GLU A 357 8.65 11.56 5.74
C GLU A 357 9.66 10.43 5.50
N SER A 358 9.24 9.31 4.91
CA SER A 358 10.13 8.16 4.69
C SER A 358 11.27 8.51 3.72
N ALA A 359 10.98 9.25 2.66
CA ALA A 359 11.98 9.75 1.72
C ALA A 359 12.99 10.71 2.39
N LEU A 360 12.48 11.64 3.20
CA LEU A 360 13.28 12.60 3.97
C LEU A 360 14.20 11.90 4.98
N LEU A 361 13.64 11.01 5.80
CA LEU A 361 14.40 10.28 6.82
C LEU A 361 15.46 9.36 6.19
N ARG A 362 15.15 8.73 5.05
CA ARG A 362 16.13 7.94 4.29
C ARG A 362 17.28 8.81 3.81
N ALA A 363 16.99 9.93 3.15
CA ALA A 363 18.02 10.83 2.62
C ALA A 363 18.94 11.38 3.74
N ARG A 364 18.36 11.71 4.90
CA ARG A 364 19.13 12.11 6.08
C ARG A 364 20.00 11.00 6.63
N LYS A 365 19.44 9.79 6.79
CA LYS A 365 20.18 8.63 7.31
C LYS A 365 21.35 8.25 6.42
N THR A 366 21.21 8.41 5.11
CA THR A 366 22.29 8.17 4.13
C THR A 366 23.20 9.37 3.93
N GLN A 367 23.01 10.47 4.68
CA GLN A 367 23.76 11.73 4.55
C GLN A 367 23.85 12.19 3.10
N ALA A 368 22.71 12.17 2.40
CA ALA A 368 22.62 12.50 0.98
C ALA A 368 23.25 13.88 0.73
N ALA A 369 24.29 13.89 -0.11
CA ALA A 369 24.99 15.12 -0.46
C ALA A 369 24.02 16.09 -1.19
N PRO A 370 24.24 17.42 -1.10
CA PRO A 370 23.53 18.38 -1.90
C PRO A 370 23.57 18.01 -3.39
N GLU A 371 22.44 18.16 -4.07
CA GLU A 371 22.25 17.77 -5.48
C GLU A 371 22.50 16.29 -5.80
N SER A 372 22.65 15.40 -4.82
CA SER A 372 22.68 13.94 -5.06
C SER A 372 21.33 13.45 -5.60
N GLN A 373 21.31 12.23 -6.15
CA GLN A 373 20.07 11.63 -6.67
C GLN A 373 18.99 11.54 -5.57
N ALA A 374 19.37 11.08 -4.37
CA ALA A 374 18.48 11.01 -3.21
C ALA A 374 17.96 12.38 -2.80
N ALA A 375 18.83 13.40 -2.76
CA ALA A 375 18.43 14.75 -2.37
C ALA A 375 17.46 15.38 -3.39
N ASP A 376 17.73 15.23 -4.68
CA ASP A 376 16.87 15.74 -5.75
C ASP A 376 15.48 15.06 -5.71
N MET A 377 15.43 13.72 -5.53
CA MET A 377 14.16 12.98 -5.43
C MET A 377 13.37 13.36 -4.18
N THR A 378 14.03 13.49 -3.02
CA THR A 378 13.37 13.90 -1.76
C THR A 378 12.73 15.28 -1.88
N GLN A 379 13.42 16.24 -2.51
CA GLN A 379 12.87 17.58 -2.75
C GLN A 379 11.58 17.54 -3.58
N LEU A 380 11.52 16.68 -4.60
CA LEU A 380 10.33 16.49 -5.44
C LEU A 380 9.21 15.80 -4.64
N ILE A 381 9.50 14.68 -3.97
CA ILE A 381 8.50 13.91 -3.20
C ILE A 381 7.81 14.78 -2.16
N VAL A 382 8.58 15.60 -1.43
CA VAL A 382 8.04 16.45 -0.37
C VAL A 382 7.12 17.54 -0.92
N ARG A 383 7.46 18.16 -2.05
CA ARG A 383 6.67 19.25 -2.63
C ARG A 383 5.46 18.74 -3.42
N ASP A 384 5.66 17.70 -4.23
CA ASP A 384 4.58 17.07 -4.99
C ASP A 384 3.58 16.41 -4.03
N GLY A 385 4.06 15.79 -2.94
CA GLY A 385 3.20 15.26 -1.87
C GLY A 385 2.40 16.36 -1.16
N MET A 386 3.03 17.50 -0.83
CA MET A 386 2.30 18.65 -0.26
C MET A 386 1.24 19.19 -1.22
N ALA A 387 1.52 19.27 -2.51
CA ALA A 387 0.53 19.71 -3.50
C ALA A 387 -0.66 18.76 -3.59
N HIS A 388 -0.40 17.44 -3.61
CA HIS A 388 -1.46 16.43 -3.67
C HIS A 388 -2.31 16.42 -2.39
N LEU A 389 -1.68 16.41 -1.21
CA LEU A 389 -2.40 16.39 0.06
C LEU A 389 -3.19 17.69 0.30
N GLU A 390 -2.73 18.84 -0.22
CA GLU A 390 -3.49 20.09 -0.12
C GLU A 390 -4.80 20.01 -0.90
N VAL A 391 -4.80 19.42 -2.09
CA VAL A 391 -6.02 19.20 -2.88
C VAL A 391 -6.98 18.29 -2.12
N ALA A 392 -6.51 17.13 -1.66
CA ALA A 392 -7.33 16.20 -0.87
C ALA A 392 -7.88 16.85 0.41
N ALA A 393 -7.07 17.66 1.10
CA ALA A 393 -7.50 18.39 2.29
C ALA A 393 -8.56 19.45 1.97
N ARG A 394 -8.50 20.14 0.83
CA ARG A 394 -9.55 21.10 0.43
C ARG A 394 -10.90 20.43 0.29
N ASP A 395 -10.95 19.30 -0.42
CA ASP A 395 -12.18 18.55 -0.65
C ASP A 395 -12.76 18.03 0.68
N LEU A 396 -11.91 17.47 1.54
CA LEU A 396 -12.32 16.98 2.86
C LEU A 396 -12.87 18.11 3.74
N LEU A 397 -12.18 19.24 3.80
CA LEU A 397 -12.61 20.38 4.60
C LEU A 397 -13.96 20.93 4.11
N GLY A 398 -14.19 20.95 2.80
CA GLY A 398 -15.47 21.28 2.20
C GLY A 398 -16.59 20.30 2.57
N ALA A 399 -16.27 19.01 2.70
CA ALA A 399 -17.23 18.01 3.19
C ALA A 399 -17.50 18.13 4.71
N CYS A 400 -16.54 18.63 5.49
CA CYS A 400 -16.63 18.67 6.95
C CYS A 400 -17.14 20.00 7.52
N SER A 401 -17.05 21.10 6.77
CA SER A 401 -17.35 22.45 7.26
C SER A 401 -17.98 23.35 6.20
N GLU A 402 -18.74 24.36 6.64
CA GLU A 402 -19.43 25.32 5.78
C GLU A 402 -19.30 26.76 6.32
N GLY A 403 -19.70 27.75 5.51
CA GLY A 403 -19.74 29.16 5.93
C GLY A 403 -18.40 29.69 6.44
N ASP A 404 -18.43 30.42 7.55
CA ASP A 404 -17.25 31.06 8.13
C ASP A 404 -16.28 30.05 8.77
N SER A 405 -16.77 28.89 9.22
CA SER A 405 -15.92 27.79 9.69
C SER A 405 -15.05 27.27 8.54
N LEU A 406 -15.63 27.02 7.36
CA LEU A 406 -14.88 26.60 6.19
C LEU A 406 -13.84 27.65 5.76
N LYS A 407 -14.21 28.94 5.73
CA LYS A 407 -13.26 30.01 5.39
C LYS A 407 -12.05 30.02 6.34
N THR A 408 -12.30 29.80 7.63
CA THR A 408 -11.26 29.74 8.67
C THR A 408 -10.35 28.53 8.45
N ASN A 409 -10.93 27.35 8.27
CA ASN A 409 -10.18 26.12 8.00
C ASN A 409 -9.35 26.21 6.71
N MET A 410 -9.89 26.83 5.66
CA MET A 410 -9.16 27.11 4.42
C MET A 410 -7.97 28.05 4.62
N ALA A 411 -8.10 29.08 5.46
CA ALA A 411 -7.00 29.98 5.77
C ALA A 411 -5.87 29.26 6.51
N VAL A 412 -6.23 28.37 7.46
CA VAL A 412 -5.26 27.52 8.16
C VAL A 412 -4.57 26.54 7.22
N LEU A 413 -5.31 25.89 6.33
CA LEU A 413 -4.75 24.99 5.32
C LEU A 413 -3.71 25.71 4.46
N ARG A 414 -4.05 26.90 3.91
CA ARG A 414 -3.11 27.70 3.12
C ARG A 414 -1.85 28.08 3.89
N ARG A 415 -1.99 28.36 5.19
CA ARG A 415 -0.84 28.68 6.05
C ARG A 415 0.09 27.47 6.20
N PHE A 416 -0.44 26.30 6.50
CA PHE A 416 0.37 25.09 6.66
C PHE A 416 0.94 24.57 5.33
N ALA A 417 0.17 24.67 4.24
CA ALA A 417 0.60 24.22 2.91
C ALA A 417 1.60 25.17 2.23
N ARG A 418 1.96 26.31 2.85
CA ARG A 418 2.89 27.27 2.25
C ARG A 418 4.35 26.77 2.28
N TYR A 419 4.99 26.79 1.11
CA TYR A 419 6.42 26.52 0.93
C TYR A 419 6.98 27.26 -0.29
N GLU A 420 8.31 27.40 -0.34
CA GLU A 420 8.99 27.99 -1.48
C GLU A 420 9.12 26.95 -2.62
N PRO A 421 8.65 27.25 -3.84
CA PRO A 421 8.80 26.35 -4.96
C PRO A 421 10.28 26.21 -5.37
N VAL A 422 10.64 25.01 -5.82
CA VAL A 422 11.95 24.73 -6.42
C VAL A 422 11.83 24.61 -7.93
N ASN A 423 12.95 24.75 -8.64
CA ASN A 423 13.03 24.47 -10.07
C ASN A 423 12.91 22.95 -10.33
N SER A 424 11.68 22.45 -10.29
CA SER A 424 11.36 21.02 -10.42
C SER A 424 11.71 20.46 -11.80
N VAL A 425 11.73 21.30 -12.84
CA VAL A 425 12.19 20.94 -14.19
C VAL A 425 13.69 20.63 -14.17
N ALA A 426 14.50 21.47 -13.53
CA ALA A 426 15.93 21.24 -13.42
C ALA A 426 16.25 19.98 -12.57
N LEU A 427 15.52 19.80 -11.46
CA LEU A 427 15.63 18.59 -10.62
C LEU A 427 15.35 17.33 -11.43
N ARG A 428 14.21 17.27 -12.13
CA ARG A 428 13.85 16.12 -12.98
C ARG A 428 14.88 15.87 -14.07
N ARG A 429 15.42 16.92 -14.72
CA ARG A 429 16.50 16.75 -15.70
C ARG A 429 17.79 16.19 -15.09
N ARG A 430 18.18 16.60 -13.88
CA ARG A 430 19.32 15.98 -13.16
C ARG A 430 19.07 14.51 -12.88
N ILE A 431 17.91 14.19 -12.32
CA ILE A 431 17.50 12.80 -12.00
C ILE A 431 17.54 11.92 -13.24
N ALA A 432 16.91 12.38 -14.33
CA ALA A 432 16.86 11.65 -15.60
C ALA A 432 18.26 11.40 -16.18
N ARG A 433 19.15 12.40 -16.14
CA ARG A 433 20.54 12.24 -16.62
C ARG A 433 21.28 11.13 -15.88
N ARG A 434 21.12 11.03 -14.56
CA ARG A 434 21.76 9.94 -13.77
C ARG A 434 21.16 8.57 -14.11
N VAL A 435 19.84 8.50 -14.29
CA VAL A 435 19.16 7.27 -14.74
C VAL A 435 19.62 6.84 -16.13
N LEU A 436 19.71 7.77 -17.09
CA LEU A 436 20.16 7.51 -18.45
C LEU A 436 21.64 7.11 -18.50
N LEU A 437 22.49 7.71 -17.66
CA LEU A 437 23.89 7.32 -17.55
C LEU A 437 24.03 5.88 -17.03
N ALA A 438 23.23 5.51 -16.03
CA ALA A 438 23.29 4.19 -15.40
C ALA A 438 22.47 3.10 -16.13
N GLU A 439 21.51 3.50 -16.98
CA GLU A 439 20.50 2.63 -17.61
C GLU A 439 19.69 1.79 -16.63
N ARG A 440 19.54 2.27 -15.40
CA ARG A 440 18.84 1.59 -14.31
C ARG A 440 18.45 2.58 -13.23
N TYR A 441 17.66 2.10 -12.27
CA TYR A 441 17.38 2.83 -11.04
C TYR A 441 18.67 3.14 -10.25
N VAL A 442 18.81 4.38 -9.80
CA VAL A 442 19.89 4.85 -8.93
C VAL A 442 19.24 5.57 -7.75
N ALA A 443 19.56 5.12 -6.52
CA ALA A 443 19.03 5.72 -5.31
C ALA A 443 19.92 6.85 -4.76
N ALA A 444 21.23 6.76 -4.96
CA ALA A 444 22.25 7.72 -4.49
C ALA A 444 23.29 7.93 -5.59
#